data_AF-A0A8S0FER5-F1
#
_entry.id   AF-A0A8S0FER5-F1
#
_cell.length_a   1.000
_cell.length_b   1.000
_cell.length_c   1.000
_cell.angle_alpha   90.00
_cell.angle_beta   90.00
_cell.angle_gamma   90.00
#
_symmetry.space_group_name_H-M   'P 1'
#
loop_
_entity.id
_entity.type
_entity.pdbx_description
1 polymer ?
#
loop_
_entity_poly.entity_id
_entity_poly.type
_entity_poly.pdbx_seq_one_letter_code
_entity_poly.pdbx_strand_id
1 'polypeptide(L)' 'MLKSHGAHNYAIYLDKARNLLFATIEIESEERWNAVASTDVCQRWWKYMTDVMPANADNSPVSSELQEVFYLP' A
#
# COMPACT_ATOMS: atom_id res chain seq x y z
N MET A 1 2.33 13.40 -2.62
CA MET A 1 1.24 12.67 -3.29
C MET A 1 0.42 11.84 -2.30
N LEU A 2 0.98 10.88 -1.55
CA LEU A 2 0.18 10.10 -0.58
C LEU A 2 -0.51 11.00 0.46
N LYS A 3 0.23 11.94 1.08
CA LYS A 3 -0.36 12.93 1.98
C LYS A 3 -1.45 13.80 1.35
N SER A 4 -1.35 14.14 0.06
CA SER A 4 -2.37 14.93 -0.63
C SER A 4 -3.65 14.13 -0.90
N HIS A 5 -3.58 12.80 -0.86
CA HIS A 5 -4.72 11.90 -0.92
C HIS A 5 -5.22 11.48 0.47
N GLY A 6 -4.76 12.16 1.54
CA GLY A 6 -5.27 11.97 2.90
C GLY A 6 -4.73 10.75 3.62
N ALA A 7 -3.57 10.22 3.19
CA ALA A 7 -2.87 9.15 3.89
C ALA A 7 -2.05 9.68 5.07
N HIS A 8 -2.26 9.08 6.24
CA HIS A 8 -1.60 9.34 7.50
C HIS A 8 -1.04 8.04 8.09
N ASN A 9 -0.06 8.17 8.98
CA ASN A 9 0.50 7.07 9.77
C ASN A 9 0.87 5.81 8.96
N TYR A 10 1.28 6.01 7.69
CA TYR A 10 1.58 4.89 6.79
C TYR A 10 2.86 4.18 7.22
N ALA A 11 2.75 2.90 7.56
CA ALA A 11 3.87 2.05 7.94
C ALA A 11 3.84 0.71 7.19
N ILE A 12 5.03 0.18 6.89
CA ILE A 12 5.24 -1.15 6.28
C ILE A 12 6.28 -1.89 7.12
N TYR A 13 5.94 -3.10 7.55
CA TYR A 13 6.77 -3.98 8.37
C TYR A 13 7.14 -5.24 7.60
N LEU A 14 8.39 -5.69 7.71
CA LEU A 14 8.85 -6.92 7.08
C LEU A 14 8.88 -8.08 8.08
N ASP A 15 8.13 -9.13 7.79
CA ASP A 15 8.40 -10.46 8.35
C ASP A 15 9.49 -11.14 7.54
N LYS A 16 10.70 -11.11 8.09
CA LYS A 16 11.91 -11.67 7.45
C LYS A 16 11.87 -13.18 7.27
N ALA A 17 11.09 -13.91 8.09
CA ALA A 17 11.03 -15.36 8.01
C ALA A 17 10.13 -15.82 6.86
N ARG A 18 9.06 -15.05 6.58
CA ARG A 18 8.05 -15.38 5.58
C ARG A 18 8.14 -14.54 4.30
N ASN A 19 8.99 -13.51 4.30
CA ASN A 19 9.07 -12.49 3.25
C ASN A 19 7.71 -11.80 3.00
N LEU A 20 6.99 -11.49 4.09
CA LEU A 20 5.72 -10.78 4.03
C LEU A 20 5.89 -9.33 4.43
N LEU A 21 5.18 -8.45 3.72
CA LEU A 21 5.09 -7.03 4.05
C LEU A 21 3.71 -6.76 4.67
N PHE A 22 3.69 -6.28 5.90
CA PHE A 22 2.48 -5.87 6.61
C PHE A 22 2.37 -4.36 6.55
N ALA A 23 1.31 -3.86 5.95
CA ALA A 23 1.06 -2.43 5.80
C ALA A 23 -0.12 -1.99 6.68
N THR A 24 0.00 -0.83 7.31
CA THR A 24 -1.10 -0.13 7.98
C THR A 24 -1.09 1.33 7.54
N ILE A 25 -2.27 1.90 7.31
CA ILE A 25 -2.43 3.26 6.85
C ILE A 25 -3.76 3.81 7.35
N GLU A 26 -3.73 5.04 7.84
CA GLU A 26 -4.95 5.80 8.14
C GLU A 26 -5.29 6.65 6.91
N ILE A 27 -6.52 6.58 6.43
CA ILE A 27 -6.96 7.34 5.26
C ILE A 27 -8.16 8.21 5.61
N GLU A 28 -8.17 9.42 5.08
CA GLU A 28 -9.33 10.34 5.21
C GLU A 28 -10.51 9.91 4.33
N SER A 29 -10.26 9.17 3.24
CA SER A 29 -11.27 8.78 2.25
C SER A 29 -10.79 7.60 1.41
N GLU A 30 -11.60 6.55 1.35
CA GLU A 30 -11.37 5.38 0.47
C GLU A 30 -11.32 5.78 -1.01
N GLU A 31 -12.21 6.66 -1.46
CA GLU A 31 -12.24 7.12 -2.85
C GLU A 31 -10.92 7.81 -3.23
N ARG A 32 -10.45 8.74 -2.38
CA ARG A 32 -9.18 9.45 -2.62
C ARG A 32 -8.00 8.49 -2.55
N TRP A 33 -8.03 7.51 -1.65
CA TRP A 33 -7.01 6.48 -1.58
C TRP A 33 -6.98 5.61 -2.85
N ASN A 34 -8.13 5.16 -3.33
CA ASN A 34 -8.22 4.36 -4.55
C ASN A 34 -7.76 5.14 -5.80
N ALA A 35 -7.99 6.46 -5.83
CA ALA A 35 -7.52 7.33 -6.91
C ALA A 35 -5.98 7.41 -7.01
N VAL A 36 -5.24 7.07 -5.93
CA VAL A 36 -3.77 7.04 -5.93
C VAL A 36 -3.23 6.11 -7.03
N ALA A 37 -3.87 4.94 -7.21
CA ALA A 37 -3.51 3.95 -8.24
C ALA A 37 -3.51 4.52 -9.66
N SER A 38 -4.35 5.53 -9.92
CA SER A 38 -4.48 6.15 -11.25
C SER A 38 -3.44 7.25 -11.50
N THR A 39 -2.62 7.61 -10.51
CA THR A 39 -1.60 8.66 -10.68
C THR A 39 -0.34 8.12 -11.38
N ASP A 40 0.23 8.92 -12.30
CA ASP A 40 1.47 8.56 -13.02
C ASP A 40 2.61 8.19 -12.05
N VAL A 41 2.76 8.96 -10.96
CA VAL A 41 3.80 8.72 -9.97
C VAL A 41 3.61 7.40 -9.22
N CYS A 42 2.37 6.98 -8.93
CA CYS A 42 2.11 5.68 -8.29
C CYS A 42 2.42 4.53 -9.24
N GLN A 43 2.00 4.63 -10.51
CA GLN A 43 2.26 3.60 -11.52
C GLN A 43 3.77 3.45 -11.81
N ARG A 44 4.50 4.57 -11.87
CA ARG A 44 5.97 4.54 -11.99
C ARG A 44 6.64 3.92 -10.77
N TRP A 45 6.13 4.21 -9.57
CA TRP A 45 6.62 3.60 -8.34
C TRP A 45 6.38 2.09 -8.32
N TRP A 46 5.18 1.64 -8.67
CA TRP A 46 4.85 0.23 -8.80
C TRP A 46 5.77 -0.49 -9.78
N LYS A 47 5.96 0.07 -10.98
CA LYS A 47 6.90 -0.45 -11.97
C LYS A 47 8.34 -0.52 -11.44
N TYR A 48 8.79 0.46 -10.65
CA TYR A 48 10.12 0.43 -10.06
C TYR A 48 10.28 -0.70 -9.02
N MET A 49 9.20 -1.03 -8.31
CA MET A 49 9.23 -2.03 -7.24
C MET A 49 9.09 -3.48 -7.75
N THR A 50 8.69 -3.72 -9.01
CA THR A 50 8.48 -5.08 -9.54
C THR A 50 9.73 -5.96 -9.47
N ASP A 51 10.91 -5.35 -9.45
CA ASP A 51 12.19 -6.08 -9.42
C ASP A 51 12.46 -6.72 -8.05
N VAL A 52 11.78 -6.26 -7.00
CA VAL A 52 12.05 -6.65 -5.60
C VAL A 52 10.84 -7.21 -4.85
N MET A 53 9.66 -7.22 -5.46
CA MET A 53 8.43 -7.73 -4.83
C MET A 53 7.43 -8.30 -5.85
N PRO A 54 6.62 -9.30 -5.48
CA PRO A 54 5.58 -9.84 -6.36
C PRO A 54 4.57 -8.77 -6.78
N ALA A 55 4.26 -8.74 -8.07
CA ALA A 55 3.35 -7.76 -8.67
C ALA A 55 2.32 -8.42 -9.60
N ASN A 56 1.17 -7.78 -9.73
CA ASN A 56 0.14 -8.11 -10.71
C ASN A 56 0.58 -7.66 -12.13
N ALA A 57 -0.21 -8.01 -13.14
CA ALA A 57 0.08 -7.66 -14.53
C ALA A 57 0.12 -6.13 -14.80
N ASP A 58 -0.52 -5.33 -13.96
CA ASP A 58 -0.51 -3.86 -14.03
C ASP A 58 0.64 -3.23 -13.20
N ASN A 59 1.56 -4.05 -12.68
CA ASN A 59 2.66 -3.72 -11.76
C ASN A 59 2.23 -3.39 -10.32
N SER A 60 0.92 -3.35 -10.03
CA SER A 60 0.47 -3.15 -8.64
C SER A 60 0.97 -4.31 -7.74
N PRO A 61 1.29 -4.04 -6.47
CA PRO A 61 1.76 -5.08 -5.57
C PRO A 61 0.69 -6.16 -5.38
N VAL A 62 1.09 -7.44 -5.34
CA VAL A 62 0.18 -8.49 -4.87
C VAL A 62 -0.12 -8.20 -3.41
N SER A 63 -1.39 -7.93 -3.11
CA SER A 63 -1.85 -7.48 -1.80
C SER A 63 -3.16 -8.16 -1.42
N SER A 64 -3.40 -8.30 -0.13
CA SER A 64 -4.66 -8.79 0.42
C SER A 64 -5.00 -7.99 1.66
N GLU A 65 -6.25 -7.56 1.76
CA GLU A 65 -6.74 -6.78 2.88
C GLU A 65 -6.76 -7.62 4.16
N LEU A 66 -6.32 -7.04 5.26
CA LEU A 66 -6.38 -7.66 6.58
C LEU A 66 -7.59 -7.13 7.33
N GLN A 67 -8.30 -8.02 8.00
CA GLN A 67 -9.40 -7.64 8.88
C GLN A 67 -8.85 -7.16 10.22
N GLU A 68 -9.16 -5.91 10.60
CA GLU A 68 -8.91 -5.43 11.95
C GLU A 68 -9.79 -6.20 12.94
N VAL A 69 -9.18 -6.78 13.98
CA VAL A 69 -9.88 -7.58 15.01
C VAL A 69 -9.76 -6.99 16.41
N PHE A 70 -8.88 -6.00 16.61
CA PHE A 70 -8.65 -5.35 17.88
C PHE A 70 -7.96 -4.00 17.68
N TYR A 71 -8.37 -3.00 18.44
CA TYR A 71 -7.74 -1.69 18.53
C TYR A 71 -7.87 -1.16 19.97
N LEU A 72 -6.78 -0.62 20.52
CA LEU A 72 -6.74 0.06 21.81
C LEU A 72 -6.06 1.42 21.61
N PRO A 73 -6.76 2.55 21.88
CA PRO A 73 -6.19 3.88 21.80
C PRO A 73 -5.01 4.13 22.74
#